data_AF-A0A1A8XEN2-F1
#
_entry.id   AF-A0A1A8XEN2-F1
#
_cell.length_a   1.000
_cell.length_b   1.000
_cell.length_c   1.000
_cell.angle_alpha   90.00
_cell.angle_beta   90.00
_cell.angle_gamma   90.00
#
_symmetry.space_group_name_H-M   'P 1'
#
loop_
_entity.id
_entity.type
_entity.pdbx_description
1 polymer ?
#
loop_
_entity_poly.entity_id
_entity_poly.type
_entity_poly.pdbx_seq_one_letter_code
_entity_poly.pdbx_strand_id
1 'polypeptide(L)'
;MESMESKTIYNIVDSFRTYHNIIDSFRTEENTTFKEHCRDNNPEYISGFNGNFVEICELVIKYLDHLKKSGDTLKISRGCKYLYYWLYYTASNLERSSDNVLNYYENLLTLYVYFEGNIRGNYTKDIIQDIFRNVENLYNLYKYFYEFKNTYKSTDKECNKAEKCVHLYNDCIKECLYEKDWDYCDGLETFREHYNEYMKAVICPPNIIKILESYKRLDIATIILIPVIIILFTLFESTICTPLRSKNKYSNSINEETNKLIHLFQTTNKNSKRKKYNVAYHSDEYP
;
A
#
# COMPACT_ATOMS: atom_id res chain seq x y z
N MET A 1 -27.26 -23.40 -1.01
CA MET A 1 -25.91 -23.95 -1.28
C MET A 1 -25.02 -22.72 -1.42
N GLU A 2 -24.52 -22.24 -0.30
CA GLU A 2 -23.73 -21.01 -0.22
C GLU A 2 -22.33 -21.36 -0.76
N SER A 3 -21.93 -20.72 -1.86
CA SER A 3 -20.61 -20.94 -2.44
C SER A 3 -19.56 -20.47 -1.45
N MET A 4 -18.87 -21.42 -0.84
CA MET A 4 -17.71 -21.16 0.01
C MET A 4 -16.57 -20.72 -0.90
N GLU A 5 -16.59 -19.45 -1.35
CA GLU A 5 -15.41 -18.82 -1.93
C GLU A 5 -14.25 -19.02 -0.94
N SER A 6 -13.18 -19.65 -1.41
CA SER A 6 -11.92 -19.71 -0.66
C SER A 6 -11.43 -18.28 -0.50
N LYS A 7 -11.81 -17.61 0.60
CA LYS A 7 -11.29 -16.28 0.91
C LYS A 7 -9.78 -16.39 1.05
N THR A 8 -9.04 -15.71 0.19
CA THR A 8 -7.57 -15.65 0.26
C THR A 8 -7.10 -15.17 1.63
N ILE A 9 -5.82 -15.42 1.93
CA ILE A 9 -5.22 -14.98 3.19
C ILE A 9 -5.25 -13.44 3.35
N TYR A 10 -5.22 -12.68 2.25
CA TYR A 10 -5.33 -11.21 2.26
C TYR A 10 -6.62 -10.71 2.92
N ASN A 11 -7.74 -11.39 2.66
CA ASN A 11 -9.06 -11.05 3.18
C ASN A 11 -9.22 -11.26 4.69
N ILE A 12 -8.20 -11.78 5.37
CA ILE A 12 -8.25 -12.06 6.81
C ILE A 12 -7.11 -11.39 7.58
N VAL A 13 -6.22 -10.64 6.90
CA VAL A 13 -5.04 -9.99 7.52
C VAL A 13 -5.46 -8.97 8.58
N ASP A 14 -6.61 -8.31 8.39
CA ASP A 14 -7.20 -7.39 9.37
C ASP A 14 -7.41 -8.05 10.76
N SER A 15 -7.65 -9.37 10.77
CA SER A 15 -7.88 -10.18 11.97
C SER A 15 -6.61 -10.79 12.57
N PHE A 16 -5.44 -10.67 11.91
CA PHE A 16 -4.19 -11.27 12.37
C PHE A 16 -3.76 -10.78 13.74
N ARG A 17 -4.01 -9.49 14.05
CA ARG A 17 -3.73 -8.94 15.39
C ARG A 17 -4.46 -9.70 16.49
N THR A 18 -5.71 -10.09 16.25
CA THR A 18 -6.51 -10.85 17.22
C THR A 18 -5.89 -12.22 17.48
N TYR A 19 -5.55 -12.96 16.42
CA TYR A 19 -4.94 -14.28 16.57
C TYR A 19 -3.51 -14.23 17.12
N HIS A 20 -2.75 -13.19 16.80
CA HIS A 20 -1.45 -12.93 17.38
C HIS A 20 -1.54 -12.80 18.90
N ASN A 21 -2.47 -11.98 19.39
CA ASN A 21 -2.67 -11.78 20.82
C ASN A 21 -3.08 -13.10 21.52
N ILE A 22 -3.83 -13.97 20.86
CA ILE A 22 -4.18 -15.30 21.39
C ILE A 22 -2.92 -16.15 21.54
N ILE A 23 -2.09 -16.27 20.49
CA ILE A 23 -0.81 -17.00 20.56
C ILE A 23 0.05 -16.43 21.70
N ASP A 24 0.22 -15.12 21.76
CA ASP A 24 1.10 -14.49 22.76
C ASP A 24 0.60 -14.68 24.19
N SER A 25 -0.72 -14.73 24.41
CA SER A 25 -1.30 -14.99 25.73
C SER A 25 -0.91 -16.36 26.31
N PHE A 26 -0.65 -17.35 25.44
CA PHE A 26 -0.26 -18.70 25.85
C PHE A 26 1.24 -18.87 26.12
N ARG A 27 2.08 -17.84 25.90
CA ARG A 27 3.52 -17.91 26.16
C ARG A 27 3.87 -18.02 27.65
N THR A 28 3.01 -17.48 28.52
CA THR A 28 3.24 -17.44 29.97
C THR A 28 2.52 -18.55 30.73
N GLU A 29 1.58 -19.24 30.08
CA GLU A 29 0.87 -20.36 30.67
C GLU A 29 1.67 -21.63 30.37
N GLU A 30 2.17 -22.35 31.37
CA GLU A 30 2.79 -23.66 31.13
C GLU A 30 1.74 -24.78 31.22
N ASN A 31 1.80 -25.76 30.31
CA ASN A 31 0.99 -26.97 30.37
C ASN A 31 1.89 -28.20 30.24
N THR A 32 2.13 -28.87 31.38
CA THR A 32 3.04 -30.01 31.48
C THR A 32 2.64 -31.16 30.56
N THR A 33 1.33 -31.43 30.41
CA THR A 33 0.82 -32.52 29.56
C THR A 33 1.11 -32.27 28.08
N PHE A 34 0.91 -31.04 27.60
CA PHE A 34 1.20 -30.72 26.19
C PHE A 34 2.70 -30.76 25.92
N LYS A 35 3.51 -30.30 26.88
CA LYS A 35 4.97 -30.31 26.79
C LYS A 35 5.53 -31.74 26.73
N GLU A 36 4.98 -32.66 27.52
CA GLU A 36 5.31 -34.08 27.48
C GLU A 36 4.92 -34.70 26.14
N HIS A 37 3.68 -34.48 25.66
CA HIS A 37 3.24 -34.94 24.35
C HIS A 37 4.16 -34.49 23.22
N CYS A 38 4.55 -33.21 23.23
CA CYS A 38 5.48 -32.64 22.26
C CYS A 38 6.89 -33.21 22.36
N ARG A 39 7.33 -33.62 23.55
CA ARG A 39 8.65 -34.25 23.76
C ARG A 39 8.66 -35.69 23.26
N ASP A 40 7.63 -36.45 23.59
CA ASP A 40 7.53 -37.88 23.27
C ASP A 40 7.30 -38.12 21.78
N ASN A 41 6.67 -37.17 21.09
CA ASN A 41 6.40 -37.21 19.66
C ASN A 41 7.26 -36.20 18.87
N ASN A 42 8.35 -35.72 19.45
CA ASN A 42 9.29 -34.85 18.75
C ASN A 42 9.93 -35.65 17.60
N PRO A 43 9.73 -35.28 16.33
CA PRO A 43 10.43 -35.96 15.26
C PRO A 43 11.92 -35.68 15.41
N GLU A 44 12.77 -36.70 15.32
CA GLU A 44 14.24 -36.61 15.47
C GLU A 44 14.92 -35.57 14.55
N TYR A 45 14.17 -34.96 13.62
CA TYR A 45 14.68 -34.15 12.51
C TYR A 45 14.13 -32.71 12.44
N ILE A 46 13.43 -32.20 13.46
CA ILE A 46 12.96 -30.80 13.45
C ILE A 46 13.97 -29.88 14.15
N SER A 47 15.15 -29.69 13.53
CA SER A 47 15.84 -28.39 13.61
C SER A 47 15.08 -27.43 12.70
N GLY A 48 15.02 -26.12 12.97
CA GLY A 48 14.47 -25.21 11.95
C GLY A 48 13.79 -23.94 12.43
N PHE A 49 13.33 -23.93 13.67
CA PHE A 49 12.71 -22.75 14.26
C PHE A 49 13.69 -21.94 15.10
N ASN A 50 13.42 -20.64 15.23
CA ASN A 50 14.10 -19.79 16.20
C ASN A 50 13.55 -20.08 17.61
N GLY A 51 13.93 -21.22 18.19
CA GLY A 51 13.46 -21.65 19.51
C GLY A 51 13.51 -23.16 19.70
N ASN A 52 13.05 -23.62 20.87
CA ASN A 52 12.90 -25.04 21.17
C ASN A 52 11.62 -25.57 20.50
N PHE A 53 11.73 -26.65 19.71
CA PHE A 53 10.58 -27.31 19.09
C PHE A 53 9.45 -27.60 20.10
N VAL A 54 9.81 -28.09 21.28
CA VAL A 54 8.84 -28.45 22.33
C VAL A 54 8.00 -27.24 22.75
N GLU A 55 8.62 -26.06 22.86
CA GLU A 55 7.91 -24.83 23.23
C GLU A 55 6.97 -24.36 22.12
N ILE A 56 7.40 -24.46 20.86
CA ILE A 56 6.57 -24.11 19.70
C ILE A 56 5.40 -25.08 19.58
N CYS A 57 5.66 -26.38 19.69
CA CYS A 57 4.63 -27.41 19.68
C CYS A 57 3.60 -27.19 20.79
N GLU A 58 4.05 -26.93 22.02
CA GLU A 58 3.16 -26.64 23.16
C GLU A 58 2.28 -25.42 22.88
N LEU A 59 2.87 -24.34 22.35
CA LEU A 59 2.15 -23.11 22.02
C LEU A 59 1.10 -23.33 20.93
N VAL A 60 1.45 -24.10 19.90
CA VAL A 60 0.54 -24.43 18.80
C VAL A 60 -0.61 -25.31 19.28
N ILE A 61 -0.36 -26.30 20.13
CA ILE A 61 -1.43 -27.14 20.70
C ILE A 61 -2.43 -26.29 21.50
N LYS A 62 -1.97 -25.37 22.37
CA LYS A 62 -2.85 -24.46 23.12
C LYS A 62 -3.69 -23.59 22.21
N TYR A 63 -3.05 -23.03 21.18
CA TYR A 63 -3.71 -22.18 20.20
C TYR A 63 -4.80 -22.94 19.43
N LEU A 64 -4.48 -24.13 18.94
CA LEU A 64 -5.40 -25.00 18.22
C LEU A 64 -6.58 -25.47 19.10
N ASP A 65 -6.31 -25.79 20.37
CA ASP A 65 -7.35 -26.11 21.35
C ASP A 65 -8.29 -24.92 21.62
N HIS A 66 -7.74 -23.71 21.75
CA HIS A 66 -8.53 -22.50 21.87
C HIS A 66 -9.43 -22.27 20.64
N LEU A 67 -8.89 -22.44 19.43
CA LEU A 67 -9.68 -22.33 18.20
C LEU A 67 -10.80 -23.37 18.16
N LYS A 68 -10.50 -24.65 18.48
CA LYS A 68 -11.49 -25.73 18.51
C LYS A 68 -12.64 -25.44 19.47
N LYS A 69 -12.33 -24.93 20.68
CA LYS A 69 -13.32 -24.54 21.69
C LYS A 69 -14.27 -23.43 21.23
N SER A 70 -13.87 -22.61 20.24
CA SER A 70 -14.77 -21.60 19.67
C SER A 70 -15.98 -22.19 18.93
N GLY A 71 -15.86 -23.40 18.39
CA GLY A 71 -16.89 -24.07 17.58
C GLY A 71 -17.22 -23.39 16.24
N ASP A 72 -16.59 -22.27 15.92
CA ASP A 72 -16.87 -21.43 14.76
C ASP A 72 -15.91 -21.77 13.62
N THR A 73 -16.43 -22.38 12.56
CA THR A 73 -15.64 -22.84 11.41
C THR A 73 -14.88 -21.71 10.72
N LEU A 74 -15.43 -20.49 10.68
CA LEU A 74 -14.77 -19.33 10.09
C LEU A 74 -13.61 -18.85 10.98
N LYS A 75 -13.81 -18.79 12.30
CA LYS A 75 -12.72 -18.45 13.24
C LYS A 75 -11.61 -19.47 13.20
N ILE A 76 -11.95 -20.76 13.17
CA ILE A 76 -10.96 -21.83 13.07
C ILE A 76 -10.19 -21.71 11.75
N SER A 77 -10.87 -21.54 10.61
CA SER A 77 -10.22 -21.38 9.31
C SER A 77 -9.27 -20.17 9.26
N ARG A 78 -9.71 -19.02 9.78
CA ARG A 78 -8.89 -17.81 9.85
C ARG A 78 -7.70 -17.98 10.78
N GLY A 79 -7.90 -18.60 11.95
CA GLY A 79 -6.84 -18.87 12.91
C GLY A 79 -5.79 -19.84 12.38
N CYS A 80 -6.20 -20.89 11.68
CA CYS A 80 -5.29 -21.82 11.01
C CYS A 80 -4.43 -21.12 9.93
N LYS A 81 -5.02 -20.25 9.11
CA LYS A 81 -4.27 -19.45 8.13
C LYS A 81 -3.27 -18.50 8.80
N TYR A 82 -3.67 -17.87 9.91
CA TYR A 82 -2.76 -17.04 10.71
C TYR A 82 -1.62 -17.87 11.32
N LEU A 83 -1.91 -19.06 11.85
CA LEU A 83 -0.90 -19.94 12.43
C LEU A 83 0.17 -20.31 11.40
N TYR A 84 -0.22 -20.62 10.16
CA TYR A 84 0.74 -20.88 9.08
C TYR A 84 1.63 -19.67 8.79
N TYR A 85 1.04 -18.47 8.70
CA TYR A 85 1.78 -17.20 8.60
C TYR A 85 2.76 -17.00 9.77
N TRP A 86 2.29 -17.22 11.00
CA TRP A 86 3.11 -17.07 12.20
C TRP A 86 4.30 -18.05 12.21
N LEU A 87 4.09 -19.31 11.80
CA LEU A 87 5.16 -20.31 11.69
C LEU A 87 6.20 -19.90 10.64
N TYR A 88 5.78 -19.35 9.50
CA TYR A 88 6.71 -18.87 8.47
C TYR A 88 7.69 -17.82 9.02
N TYR A 89 7.20 -16.84 9.78
CA TYR A 89 8.07 -15.82 10.37
C TYR A 89 8.84 -16.29 11.62
N THR A 90 8.36 -17.34 12.29
CA THR A 90 9.05 -17.96 13.43
C THR A 90 10.18 -18.90 12.98
N ALA A 91 10.10 -19.45 11.77
CA ALA A 91 11.14 -20.28 11.18
C ALA A 91 12.46 -19.51 11.03
N SER A 92 13.57 -20.21 11.23
CA SER A 92 14.92 -19.69 10.99
C SER A 92 15.20 -19.53 9.49
N ASN A 93 16.11 -18.63 9.12
CA ASN A 93 16.38 -18.33 7.71
C ASN A 93 16.81 -19.54 6.88
N LEU A 94 17.54 -20.49 7.48
CA LEU A 94 18.02 -21.70 6.80
C LEU A 94 16.87 -22.62 6.38
N GLU A 95 15.72 -22.51 7.04
CA GLU A 95 14.59 -23.40 6.85
C GLU A 95 13.27 -22.70 6.51
N ARG A 96 13.29 -21.38 6.28
CA ARG A 96 12.13 -20.57 5.89
C ARG A 96 11.72 -20.77 4.41
N SER A 97 11.84 -21.98 3.87
CA SER A 97 11.19 -22.31 2.59
C SER A 97 9.70 -22.57 2.83
N SER A 98 8.84 -22.26 1.85
CA SER A 98 7.40 -22.57 1.99
C SER A 98 7.17 -24.04 2.26
N ASP A 99 7.91 -24.92 1.57
CA ASP A 99 7.73 -26.36 1.66
C ASP A 99 8.11 -26.88 3.04
N ASN A 100 9.20 -26.37 3.63
CA ASN A 100 9.60 -26.74 4.98
C ASN A 100 8.59 -26.24 6.02
N VAL A 101 8.15 -24.98 5.91
CA VAL A 101 7.15 -24.41 6.82
C VAL A 101 5.81 -25.14 6.71
N LEU A 102 5.41 -25.54 5.50
CA LEU A 102 4.21 -26.35 5.25
C LEU A 102 4.34 -27.70 5.92
N ASN A 103 5.47 -28.38 5.74
CA ASN A 103 5.73 -29.67 6.36
C ASN A 103 5.70 -29.56 7.90
N TYR A 104 6.27 -28.47 8.46
CA TYR A 104 6.17 -28.21 9.90
C TYR A 104 4.74 -27.99 10.38
N TYR A 105 3.98 -27.17 9.66
CA TYR A 105 2.60 -26.91 9.97
C TYR A 105 1.75 -28.19 9.93
N GLU A 106 1.91 -29.02 8.89
CA GLU A 106 1.22 -30.31 8.77
C GLU A 106 1.58 -31.30 9.89
N ASN A 107 2.86 -31.35 10.28
CA ASN A 107 3.30 -32.17 11.40
C ASN A 107 2.71 -31.70 12.74
N LEU A 108 2.70 -30.39 13.00
CA LEU A 108 2.09 -29.81 14.20
C LEU A 108 0.58 -30.06 14.25
N LEU A 109 -0.11 -29.99 13.11
CA LEU A 109 -1.52 -30.36 13.01
C LEU A 109 -1.74 -31.85 13.31
N THR A 110 -0.90 -32.72 12.77
CA THR A 110 -0.94 -34.17 13.04
C THR A 110 -0.77 -34.46 14.53
N LEU A 111 0.20 -33.81 15.19
CA LEU A 111 0.45 -33.95 16.62
C LEU A 111 -0.76 -33.50 17.45
N TYR A 112 -1.41 -32.42 17.07
CA TYR A 112 -2.64 -31.97 17.72
C TYR A 112 -3.78 -32.97 17.55
N VAL A 113 -3.99 -33.48 16.33
CA VAL A 113 -5.03 -34.48 16.04
C VAL A 113 -4.81 -35.76 16.84
N TYR A 114 -3.55 -36.19 16.98
CA TYR A 114 -3.20 -37.34 17.80
C TYR A 114 -3.51 -37.11 19.29
N PHE A 115 -3.33 -35.88 19.79
CA PHE A 115 -3.58 -35.50 21.18
C PHE A 115 -5.07 -35.32 21.54
N GLU A 116 -5.81 -34.52 20.76
CA GLU A 116 -7.16 -34.03 21.10
C GLU A 116 -8.25 -34.44 20.10
N GLY A 117 -7.88 -35.11 19.00
CA GLY A 117 -8.79 -35.42 17.90
C GLY A 117 -8.92 -34.29 16.86
N ASN A 118 -9.79 -34.50 15.88
CA ASN A 118 -9.76 -33.76 14.62
C ASN A 118 -10.25 -32.30 14.76
N ILE A 119 -9.47 -31.33 14.25
CA ILE A 119 -9.96 -29.97 14.01
C ILE A 119 -10.67 -29.96 12.66
N ARG A 120 -11.95 -29.62 12.65
CA ARG A 120 -12.78 -29.70 11.45
C ARG A 120 -12.49 -28.55 10.48
N GLY A 121 -11.59 -28.76 9.53
CA GLY A 121 -11.44 -27.92 8.34
C GLY A 121 -10.23 -28.29 7.49
N ASN A 122 -10.33 -27.98 6.21
CA ASN A 122 -9.30 -28.27 5.22
C ASN A 122 -8.41 -27.02 5.14
N TYR A 123 -7.19 -27.09 5.70
CA TYR A 123 -6.43 -25.87 6.05
C TYR A 123 -5.16 -25.61 5.22
N THR A 124 -4.83 -26.46 4.25
CA THR A 124 -3.44 -26.54 3.74
C THR A 124 -3.24 -26.43 2.23
N LYS A 125 -4.21 -25.97 1.42
CA LYS A 125 -4.00 -25.99 -0.05
C LYS A 125 -3.67 -24.68 -0.76
N ASP A 126 -3.95 -23.51 -0.18
CA ASP A 126 -3.95 -22.26 -0.95
C ASP A 126 -2.89 -21.22 -0.51
N ILE A 127 -1.86 -21.59 0.27
CA ILE A 127 -0.87 -20.61 0.76
C ILE A 127 0.50 -20.86 0.13
N ILE A 128 0.74 -20.19 -1.00
CA ILE A 128 1.99 -20.22 -1.78
C ILE A 128 2.99 -19.20 -1.23
N GLN A 129 4.29 -19.48 -1.36
CA GLN A 129 5.40 -18.66 -0.85
C GLN A 129 5.36 -17.18 -1.25
N ASP A 130 4.95 -16.88 -2.49
CA ASP A 130 4.87 -15.51 -3.03
C ASP A 130 3.86 -14.64 -2.28
N ILE A 131 2.88 -15.27 -1.62
CA ILE A 131 1.83 -14.61 -0.86
C ILE A 131 2.38 -14.03 0.47
N PHE A 132 3.45 -14.59 1.04
CA PHE A 132 3.88 -14.19 2.38
C PHE A 132 4.44 -12.77 2.44
N ARG A 133 5.21 -12.34 1.42
CA ARG A 133 5.72 -10.95 1.35
C ARG A 133 4.57 -9.95 1.31
N ASN A 134 3.60 -10.21 0.44
CA ASN A 134 2.43 -9.35 0.25
C ASN A 134 1.54 -9.36 1.52
N VAL A 135 1.39 -10.52 2.16
CA VAL A 135 0.69 -10.65 3.45
C VAL A 135 1.39 -9.86 4.55
N GLU A 136 2.72 -9.91 4.64
CA GLU A 136 3.49 -9.12 5.60
C GLU A 136 3.36 -7.62 5.34
N ASN A 137 3.42 -7.19 4.08
CA ASN A 137 3.17 -5.80 3.71
C ASN A 137 1.78 -5.33 4.18
N LEU A 138 0.73 -6.12 3.89
CA LEU A 138 -0.63 -5.82 4.34
C LEU A 138 -0.76 -5.88 5.86
N TYR A 139 -0.10 -6.84 6.52
CA TYR A 139 -0.12 -6.97 7.97
C TYR A 139 0.54 -5.77 8.66
N ASN A 140 1.67 -5.32 8.13
CA ASN A 140 2.37 -4.13 8.61
C ASN A 140 1.49 -2.88 8.45
N LEU A 141 0.78 -2.73 7.33
CA LEU A 141 -0.20 -1.65 7.15
C LEU A 141 -1.26 -1.67 8.26
N TYR A 142 -1.91 -2.81 8.49
CA TYR A 142 -2.89 -2.94 9.57
C TYR A 142 -2.28 -2.69 10.96
N LYS A 143 -1.07 -3.16 11.22
CA LYS A 143 -0.37 -2.92 12.48
C LYS A 143 -0.17 -1.43 12.74
N TYR A 144 0.41 -0.68 11.79
CA TYR A 144 0.57 0.76 11.91
C TYR A 144 -0.76 1.49 12.03
N PHE A 145 -1.76 1.07 11.24
CA PHE A 145 -3.12 1.61 11.33
C PHE A 145 -3.71 1.49 12.74
N TYR A 146 -3.63 0.30 13.32
CA TYR A 146 -4.14 0.06 14.66
C TYR A 146 -3.32 0.75 15.77
N GLU A 147 -2.04 1.05 15.56
CA GLU A 147 -1.23 1.80 16.51
C GLU A 147 -1.62 3.27 16.67
N PHE A 148 -2.23 3.88 15.65
CA PHE A 148 -2.76 5.24 15.73
C PHE A 148 -4.29 5.28 15.89
N LYS A 149 -5.01 4.21 15.51
CA LYS A 149 -6.45 4.11 15.77
C LYS A 149 -6.81 4.16 17.25
N ASN A 150 -5.94 3.62 18.12
CA ASN A 150 -6.21 3.46 19.56
C ASN A 150 -5.96 4.74 20.39
N THR A 151 -5.64 5.86 19.76
CA THR A 151 -5.39 7.11 20.48
C THR A 151 -6.55 8.07 20.26
N TYR A 152 -7.41 8.21 21.28
CA TYR A 152 -8.61 9.04 21.25
C TYR A 152 -8.37 10.56 21.21
N LYS A 153 -7.11 11.00 21.05
CA LYS A 153 -6.73 12.41 21.08
C LYS A 153 -5.72 12.65 19.99
N SER A 154 -6.18 13.10 18.82
CA SER A 154 -5.30 13.53 17.72
C SER A 154 -4.27 14.54 18.22
N THR A 155 -3.12 14.02 18.59
CA THR A 155 -1.90 14.79 18.81
C THR A 155 -1.11 14.75 17.51
N ASP A 156 -0.27 15.76 17.27
CA ASP A 156 0.60 15.80 16.08
C ASP A 156 1.41 14.50 15.92
N LYS A 157 1.78 13.85 17.03
CA LYS A 157 2.49 12.57 17.08
C LYS A 157 1.70 11.40 16.46
N GLU A 158 0.38 11.38 16.58
CA GLU A 158 -0.48 10.32 16.05
C GLU A 158 -0.73 10.52 14.55
N CYS A 159 -0.90 11.77 14.15
CA CYS A 159 -0.98 12.17 12.75
C CYS A 159 0.30 11.82 11.98
N ASN A 160 1.48 11.91 12.61
CA ASN A 160 2.74 11.43 12.03
C ASN A 160 2.79 9.90 11.81
N LYS A 161 1.99 9.11 12.56
CA LYS A 161 1.87 7.66 12.30
C LYS A 161 0.97 7.39 11.09
N ALA A 162 -0.06 8.20 10.87
CA ALA A 162 -0.89 8.13 9.68
C ALA A 162 -0.07 8.41 8.41
N GLU A 163 0.87 9.35 8.46
CA GLU A 163 1.81 9.62 7.36
C GLU A 163 2.64 8.38 6.97
N LYS A 164 3.21 7.66 7.95
CA LYS A 164 3.91 6.39 7.67
C LYS A 164 3.00 5.35 7.01
N CYS A 165 1.76 5.28 7.46
CA CYS A 165 0.76 4.39 6.90
C CYS A 165 0.47 4.70 5.42
N VAL A 166 0.37 6.00 5.08
CA VAL A 166 0.18 6.46 3.71
C VAL A 166 1.39 6.13 2.83
N HIS A 167 2.61 6.37 3.32
CA HIS A 167 3.83 6.03 2.57
C HIS A 167 3.90 4.54 2.24
N LEU A 168 3.69 3.68 3.24
CA LEU A 168 3.68 2.23 3.04
C LEU A 168 2.59 1.81 2.05
N TYR A 169 1.39 2.38 2.17
CA TYR A 169 0.29 2.06 1.27
C TYR A 169 0.62 2.42 -0.18
N ASN A 170 1.19 3.60 -0.40
CA ASN A 170 1.58 4.07 -1.72
C ASN A 170 2.70 3.23 -2.34
N ASP A 171 3.56 2.60 -1.53
CA ASP A 171 4.56 1.66 -2.04
C ASP A 171 3.92 0.31 -2.40
N CYS A 172 3.05 -0.22 -1.54
CA CYS A 172 2.32 -1.46 -1.80
C CYS A 172 1.41 -1.38 -3.04
N ILE A 173 0.69 -0.27 -3.22
CA ILE A 173 -0.30 -0.14 -4.31
C ILE A 173 0.34 -0.05 -5.70
N LYS A 174 1.63 0.31 -5.79
CA LYS A 174 2.36 0.31 -7.08
C LYS A 174 2.45 -1.10 -7.65
N GLU A 175 2.53 -2.13 -6.80
CA GLU A 175 2.59 -3.53 -7.23
C GLU A 175 1.31 -3.93 -7.96
N CYS A 176 0.16 -3.34 -7.62
CA CYS A 176 -1.12 -3.56 -8.30
C CYS A 176 -1.19 -3.06 -9.75
N LEU A 177 -0.18 -2.30 -10.19
CA LEU A 177 -0.08 -1.83 -11.58
C LEU A 177 0.70 -2.79 -12.47
N TYR A 178 1.56 -3.63 -11.87
CA TYR A 178 2.52 -4.45 -12.60
C TYR A 178 2.31 -5.94 -12.35
N GLU A 179 1.88 -6.34 -11.15
CA GLU A 179 1.69 -7.72 -10.74
C GLU A 179 0.21 -8.15 -10.82
N LYS A 180 -0.02 -9.45 -11.06
CA LYS A 180 -1.37 -10.02 -11.25
C LYS A 180 -2.01 -10.56 -9.96
N ASP A 181 -1.46 -10.26 -8.79
CA ASP A 181 -2.05 -10.68 -7.51
C ASP A 181 -3.24 -9.78 -7.16
N TRP A 182 -4.36 -10.00 -7.86
CA TRP A 182 -5.59 -9.23 -7.69
C TRP A 182 -6.17 -9.39 -6.29
N ASP A 183 -5.98 -10.55 -5.67
CA ASP A 183 -6.43 -10.80 -4.30
C ASP A 183 -5.66 -9.94 -3.28
N TYR A 184 -4.36 -9.72 -3.49
CA TYR A 184 -3.59 -8.76 -2.70
C TYR A 184 -4.11 -7.33 -2.89
N CYS A 185 -4.37 -6.95 -4.13
CA CYS A 185 -4.90 -5.61 -4.45
C CYS A 185 -6.29 -5.36 -3.87
N ASP A 186 -7.15 -6.37 -3.84
CA ASP A 186 -8.44 -6.29 -3.14
C ASP A 186 -8.28 -6.24 -1.62
N GLY A 187 -7.27 -6.90 -1.07
CA GLY A 187 -6.85 -6.71 0.33
C GLY A 187 -6.42 -5.27 0.64
N LEU A 188 -5.62 -4.66 -0.24
CA LEU A 188 -5.21 -3.25 -0.14
C LEU A 188 -6.40 -2.29 -0.31
N GLU A 189 -7.34 -2.60 -1.19
CA GLU A 189 -8.57 -1.82 -1.33
C GLU A 189 -9.39 -1.89 -0.04
N THR A 190 -9.57 -3.07 0.54
CA THR A 190 -10.25 -3.24 1.82
C THR A 190 -9.58 -2.41 2.93
N PHE A 191 -8.25 -2.45 3.00
CA PHE A 191 -7.48 -1.61 3.92
C PHE A 191 -7.74 -0.11 3.70
N ARG A 192 -7.74 0.34 2.43
CA ARG A 192 -8.02 1.72 2.04
C ARG A 192 -9.41 2.18 2.51
N GLU A 193 -10.42 1.31 2.46
CA GLU A 193 -11.77 1.64 2.98
C GLU A 193 -11.74 1.89 4.48
N HIS A 194 -11.10 1.00 5.23
CA HIS A 194 -10.94 1.12 6.68
C HIS A 194 -10.18 2.39 7.09
N TYR A 195 -9.08 2.69 6.39
CA TYR A 195 -8.29 3.89 6.64
C TYR A 195 -9.10 5.16 6.36
N ASN A 196 -9.69 5.26 5.17
CA ASN A 196 -10.44 6.44 4.74
C ASN A 196 -11.63 6.70 5.66
N GLU A 197 -12.35 5.64 6.07
CA GLU A 197 -13.48 5.77 7.00
C GLU A 197 -13.02 6.31 8.36
N TYR A 198 -11.94 5.77 8.91
CA TYR A 198 -11.41 6.24 10.18
C TYR A 198 -10.94 7.70 10.10
N MET A 199 -10.22 8.06 9.02
CA MET A 199 -9.63 9.40 8.86
C MET A 199 -10.67 10.51 8.62
N LYS A 200 -11.92 10.19 8.25
CA LYS A 200 -13.02 11.18 8.16
C LYS A 200 -13.22 11.94 9.47
N ALA A 201 -13.15 11.25 10.59
CA ALA A 201 -13.41 11.82 11.92
C ALA A 201 -12.14 12.34 12.62
N VAL A 202 -10.95 11.99 12.12
CA VAL A 202 -9.66 12.36 12.73
C VAL A 202 -9.29 13.80 12.37
N ILE A 203 -8.91 14.59 13.38
CA ILE A 203 -8.42 15.96 13.21
C ILE A 203 -6.89 15.92 13.12
N CYS A 204 -6.36 15.93 11.91
CA CYS A 204 -4.92 16.04 11.66
C CYS A 204 -4.56 17.35 10.95
N PRO A 205 -3.29 17.78 11.04
CA PRO A 205 -2.75 18.85 10.21
C PRO A 205 -3.08 18.65 8.71
N PRO A 206 -3.26 19.73 7.93
CA PRO A 206 -3.72 19.65 6.53
C PRO A 206 -2.81 18.83 5.60
N ASN A 207 -1.53 18.66 5.94
CA ASN A 207 -0.56 17.88 5.16
C ASN A 207 -0.76 16.36 5.29
N ILE A 208 -1.59 15.88 6.22
CA ILE A 208 -1.84 14.45 6.40
C ILE A 208 -2.93 13.99 5.43
N ILE A 209 -2.57 13.02 4.60
CA ILE A 209 -3.46 12.45 3.60
C ILE A 209 -4.56 11.64 4.30
N LYS A 210 -5.81 12.07 4.13
CA LYS A 210 -7.01 11.41 4.70
C LYS A 210 -7.71 10.46 3.75
N ILE A 211 -7.45 10.59 2.45
CA ILE A 211 -8.06 9.78 1.40
C ILE A 211 -6.93 9.14 0.61
N LEU A 212 -6.77 7.84 0.77
CA LEU A 212 -5.87 7.01 -0.01
C LEU A 212 -6.45 6.76 -1.40
N GLU A 213 -5.59 6.78 -2.42
CA GLU A 213 -5.96 6.52 -3.80
C GLU A 213 -6.34 5.06 -4.01
N SER A 214 -7.30 4.79 -4.90
CA SER A 214 -7.69 3.43 -5.24
C SER A 214 -6.96 2.98 -6.50
N TYR A 215 -6.48 1.74 -6.51
CA TYR A 215 -5.90 1.12 -7.70
C TYR A 215 -6.94 0.99 -8.83
N LYS A 216 -8.23 0.88 -8.48
CA LYS A 216 -9.35 0.77 -9.44
C LYS A 216 -9.56 2.06 -10.26
N ARG A 217 -9.03 3.21 -9.80
CA ARG A 217 -9.07 4.47 -10.57
C ARG A 217 -7.99 4.56 -11.63
N LEU A 218 -6.94 3.76 -11.53
CA LEU A 218 -5.90 3.65 -12.55
C LEU A 218 -6.45 2.72 -13.64
N ASP A 219 -7.43 3.24 -14.39
CA ASP A 219 -8.06 2.54 -15.49
C ASP A 219 -6.96 2.12 -16.48
N ILE A 220 -6.99 0.88 -16.96
CA ILE A 220 -5.98 0.37 -17.89
C ILE A 220 -5.89 1.30 -19.13
N ALA A 221 -7.01 1.93 -19.49
CA ALA A 221 -7.09 2.98 -20.50
C ALA A 221 -6.21 4.22 -20.18
N THR A 222 -6.22 4.72 -18.94
CA THR A 222 -5.34 5.82 -18.51
C THR A 222 -3.86 5.45 -18.51
N ILE A 223 -3.52 4.20 -18.17
CA ILE A 223 -2.13 3.71 -18.18
C ILE A 223 -1.60 3.57 -19.61
N ILE A 224 -2.43 3.13 -20.56
CA ILE A 224 -2.07 3.09 -22.00
C ILE A 224 -1.99 4.51 -22.58
N LEU A 225 -2.84 5.43 -22.12
CA LEU A 225 -2.83 6.81 -22.62
C LEU A 225 -1.56 7.57 -22.23
N ILE A 226 -0.98 7.34 -21.04
CA ILE A 226 0.18 8.11 -20.57
C ILE A 226 1.41 7.98 -21.50
N PRO A 227 1.87 6.77 -21.87
CA PRO A 227 2.95 6.59 -22.84
C PRO A 227 2.59 7.19 -24.21
N VAL A 228 1.35 7.03 -24.65
CA VAL A 228 0.88 7.56 -25.94
C VAL A 228 0.92 9.09 -25.96
N ILE A 229 0.49 9.75 -24.89
CA ILE A 229 0.56 11.20 -24.74
C ILE A 229 2.01 11.68 -24.76
N ILE A 230 2.91 11.04 -24.01
CA ILE A 230 4.35 11.41 -23.99
C ILE A 230 4.99 11.23 -25.38
N ILE A 231 4.66 10.15 -26.09
CA ILE A 231 5.13 9.92 -27.47
C ILE A 231 4.55 10.98 -28.42
N LEU A 232 3.27 11.34 -28.29
CA LEU A 232 2.65 12.38 -29.11
C LEU A 232 3.28 13.76 -28.84
N PHE A 233 3.56 14.11 -27.59
CA PHE A 233 4.23 15.37 -27.25
C PHE A 233 5.67 15.44 -27.78
N THR A 234 6.43 14.35 -27.69
CA THR A 234 7.80 14.29 -28.25
C THR A 234 7.85 14.32 -29.78
N LEU A 235 6.87 13.69 -30.46
CA LEU A 235 6.70 13.78 -31.92
C LEU A 235 6.20 15.15 -32.38
N PHE A 236 5.34 15.80 -31.59
CA PHE A 236 4.81 17.13 -31.88
C PHE A 236 5.91 18.20 -31.81
N GLU A 237 6.79 18.15 -30.81
CA GLU A 237 7.97 19.03 -30.77
C GLU A 237 8.93 18.77 -31.95
N SER A 238 9.07 17.51 -32.37
CA SER A 238 9.95 17.12 -33.48
C SER A 238 9.41 17.53 -34.85
N THR A 239 8.09 17.66 -35.03
CA THR A 239 7.47 18.09 -36.30
C THR A 239 7.50 19.60 -36.48
N ILE A 240 7.39 20.37 -35.40
CA ILE A 240 7.53 21.84 -35.41
C ILE A 240 8.99 22.26 -35.68
N CYS A 241 9.97 21.39 -35.43
CA CYS A 241 11.39 21.62 -35.70
C CYS A 241 11.95 20.87 -36.92
N THR A 242 11.12 20.48 -37.90
CA THR A 242 11.65 20.10 -39.22
C THR A 242 11.81 21.34 -40.10
N PRO A 243 13.03 21.77 -40.47
CA PRO A 243 13.20 22.83 -41.43
C PRO A 243 12.82 22.27 -42.81
N LEU A 244 11.63 22.62 -43.29
CA LEU A 244 11.26 22.45 -44.70
C LEU A 244 12.26 23.22 -45.56
N ARG A 245 13.22 22.50 -46.14
CA ARG A 245 14.11 22.99 -47.18
C ARG A 245 13.29 23.19 -48.46
N SER A 246 12.53 24.28 -48.51
CA SER A 246 11.74 24.73 -49.65
C SER A 246 12.21 26.11 -50.07
N LYS A 247 12.59 26.25 -51.34
CA LYS A 247 13.17 27.47 -51.93
C LYS A 247 12.12 28.59 -52.06
N ASN A 248 12.47 29.78 -51.56
CA ASN A 248 12.19 31.13 -52.06
C ASN A 248 10.85 31.41 -52.80
N LYS A 249 9.88 32.02 -52.09
CA LYS A 249 9.12 33.21 -52.57
C LYS A 249 8.15 33.81 -51.52
N TYR A 250 8.56 34.02 -50.27
CA TYR A 250 7.69 34.70 -49.28
C TYR A 250 8.45 35.56 -48.26
N SER A 251 9.63 36.07 -48.61
CA SER A 251 10.38 36.99 -47.70
C SER A 251 10.21 38.46 -48.09
N ASN A 252 9.80 38.77 -49.32
CA ASN A 252 9.75 40.16 -49.79
C ASN A 252 8.49 40.93 -49.35
N SER A 253 7.36 40.28 -49.07
CA SER A 253 6.13 40.96 -48.63
C SER A 253 6.21 41.41 -47.17
N ILE A 254 6.73 40.54 -46.29
CA ILE A 254 6.85 40.83 -44.85
C ILE A 254 7.88 41.96 -44.62
N ASN A 255 8.97 41.98 -45.39
CA ASN A 255 9.99 43.01 -45.24
C ASN A 255 9.49 44.39 -45.71
N GLU A 256 8.58 44.44 -46.70
CA GLU A 256 7.97 45.69 -47.16
C GLU A 256 6.95 46.26 -46.15
N GLU A 257 6.12 45.41 -45.54
CA GLU A 257 5.18 45.82 -44.48
C GLU A 257 5.90 46.24 -43.20
N THR A 258 6.96 45.53 -42.81
CA THR A 258 7.75 45.85 -41.61
C THR A 258 8.49 47.18 -41.79
N ASN A 259 9.05 47.45 -42.98
CA ASN A 259 9.69 48.75 -43.28
C ASN A 259 8.69 49.91 -43.35
N LYS A 260 7.46 49.69 -43.84
CA LYS A 260 6.39 50.71 -43.81
C LYS A 260 5.96 51.04 -42.37
N LEU A 261 5.84 50.04 -41.50
CA LEU A 261 5.52 50.24 -40.08
C LEU A 261 6.63 50.98 -39.33
N ILE A 262 7.90 50.61 -39.55
CA ILE A 262 9.05 51.29 -38.92
C ILE A 262 9.13 52.77 -39.34
N HIS A 263 8.86 53.09 -40.61
CA HIS A 263 8.84 54.48 -41.08
C HIS A 263 7.67 55.29 -40.47
N LEU A 264 6.50 54.67 -40.27
CA LEU A 264 5.35 55.31 -39.63
C LEU A 264 5.64 55.68 -38.17
N PHE A 265 6.27 54.77 -37.41
CA PHE A 265 6.69 55.00 -36.02
C PHE A 265 7.78 56.07 -35.90
N GLN A 266 8.75 56.12 -36.81
CA GLN A 266 9.80 57.14 -36.80
C GLN A 266 9.26 58.55 -37.12
N THR A 267 8.21 58.64 -37.95
CA THR A 267 7.57 59.92 -38.30
C THR A 267 6.71 60.46 -37.15
N THR A 268 6.05 59.59 -36.38
CA THR A 268 5.28 59.98 -35.18
C THR A 268 6.19 60.41 -34.02
N ASN A 269 7.35 59.77 -33.85
CA ASN A 269 8.26 60.08 -32.75
C ASN A 269 9.06 61.40 -32.95
N LYS A 270 9.20 61.87 -34.20
CA LYS A 270 9.76 63.22 -34.48
C LYS A 270 8.79 64.36 -34.13
N ASN A 271 7.48 64.10 -34.14
CA ASN A 271 6.45 65.11 -33.85
C ASN A 271 6.17 65.32 -32.36
N SER A 272 6.58 64.40 -31.46
CA SER A 272 6.36 64.55 -30.01
C SER A 272 7.49 65.34 -29.29
N LYS A 273 8.64 65.57 -29.94
CA LYS A 273 9.80 66.28 -29.34
C LYS A 273 9.80 67.81 -29.50
N ARG A 274 8.71 68.43 -29.96
CA ARG A 274 8.56 69.90 -30.01
C ARG A 274 7.25 70.38 -29.37
N LYS A 275 7.18 70.36 -28.04
CA LYS A 275 6.41 71.37 -27.29
C LYS A 275 7.27 71.88 -26.14
N LYS A 276 7.92 73.02 -26.38
CA LYS A 276 8.54 73.85 -25.34
C LYS A 276 7.44 74.29 -24.36
N TYR A 277 7.69 74.10 -23.08
CA TYR A 277 6.93 74.68 -21.98
C TYR A 277 7.00 76.21 -22.04
N ASN A 278 5.85 76.89 -21.94
CA ASN A 278 5.77 78.27 -21.48
C ASN A 278 4.90 78.26 -20.22
N VAL A 279 5.53 78.48 -19.07
CA VAL A 279 4.86 78.74 -17.79
C VAL A 279 4.68 80.24 -17.67
N ALA A 280 3.45 80.71 -17.50
CA ALA A 280 3.16 82.06 -17.04
C ALA A 280 2.54 81.95 -15.64
N TYR A 281 3.11 82.68 -14.68
CA TYR A 281 2.66 82.75 -13.29
C TYR A 281 1.99 84.11 -13.02
N HIS A 282 1.10 84.10 -12.01
CA HIS A 282 0.53 85.24 -11.24
C HIS A 282 -0.68 85.95 -11.87
N SER A 283 -1.69 86.42 -11.12
CA SER A 283 -2.00 86.45 -9.68
C SER A 283 -3.50 86.80 -9.55
N ASP A 284 -4.24 86.16 -8.65
CA ASP A 284 -5.55 86.67 -8.22
C ASP A 284 -5.41 87.27 -6.81
N GLU A 285 -5.33 88.60 -6.76
CA GLU A 285 -5.73 89.39 -5.60
C GLU A 285 -7.25 89.44 -5.52
N TYR A 286 -7.83 89.42 -4.31
CA TYR A 286 -8.91 90.31 -3.84
C TYR A 286 -9.24 89.96 -2.38
N PRO A 287 -9.63 90.94 -1.54
CA PRO A 287 -10.91 91.64 -1.67
C PRO A 287 -10.83 93.16 -1.92
#